data_AF-A0A7Y0BEM1-F1
#
_entry.id   AF-A0A7Y0BEM1-F1
#
_cell.length_a   1.000
_cell.length_b   1.000
_cell.length_c   1.000
_cell.angle_alpha   90.00
_cell.angle_beta   90.00
_cell.angle_gamma   90.00
#
_symmetry.space_group_name_H-M   'P 1'
#
loop_
_entity.id
_entity.type
_entity.pdbx_description
1 polymer ?
#
loop_
_entity_poly.entity_id
_entity_poly.type
_entity_poly.pdbx_seq_one_letter_code
_entity_poly.pdbx_strand_id
1 'polypeptide(L)'
;MPTSALVDEHALMCSPAFADRVRAAFARVAREVLTEAPATHGYPLRSALARSVLNPSDLTGPGYAPALATDPLISAAAADGRIDGHPDSSQAAVTDDQLLDAVRRTWNLIAGVVDQPSGT
;
A
#
# COMPACT_ATOMS: atom_id res chain seq x y z
N MET A 1 16.78 3.89 -17.81
CA MET A 1 15.63 3.38 -17.00
C MET A 1 15.98 1.95 -16.63
N PRO A 2 16.23 1.63 -15.36
CA PRO A 2 16.67 0.28 -15.02
C PRO A 2 15.49 -0.68 -15.20
N THR A 3 15.68 -1.71 -16.02
CA THR A 3 14.78 -2.87 -16.16
C THR A 3 14.62 -3.65 -14.84
N SER A 4 15.51 -3.42 -13.87
CA SER A 4 15.49 -4.03 -12.52
C SER A 4 14.17 -3.77 -11.79
N ALA A 5 13.63 -2.54 -11.82
CA ALA A 5 12.49 -2.16 -10.99
C ALA A 5 11.21 -2.98 -11.23
N LEU A 6 10.88 -3.33 -12.49
CA LEU A 6 9.63 -4.03 -12.79
C LEU A 6 9.65 -5.51 -12.36
N VAL A 7 10.79 -6.18 -12.50
CA VAL A 7 10.95 -7.59 -12.06
C VAL A 7 10.88 -7.64 -10.53
N ASP A 8 11.49 -6.65 -9.89
CA ASP A 8 11.57 -6.48 -8.45
C ASP A 8 10.20 -6.20 -7.84
N GLU A 9 9.46 -5.27 -8.45
CA GLU A 9 8.06 -5.00 -8.14
C GLU A 9 7.21 -6.24 -8.33
N HIS A 10 7.32 -6.93 -9.47
CA HIS A 10 6.56 -8.16 -9.73
C HIS A 10 6.80 -9.25 -8.67
N ALA A 11 8.07 -9.47 -8.29
CA ALA A 11 8.40 -10.42 -7.23
C ALA A 11 7.74 -10.04 -5.90
N LEU A 12 7.73 -8.75 -5.55
CA LEU A 12 7.07 -8.24 -4.36
C LEU A 12 5.54 -8.38 -4.43
N MET A 13 4.93 -8.12 -5.59
CA MET A 13 3.48 -8.33 -5.82
C MET A 13 3.06 -9.78 -5.61
N CYS A 14 3.93 -10.72 -5.98
CA CYS A 14 3.69 -12.15 -5.85
C CYS A 14 4.00 -12.69 -4.45
N SER A 15 4.60 -11.90 -3.55
CA SER A 15 4.95 -12.33 -2.19
C SER A 15 3.70 -12.43 -1.30
N PRO A 16 3.37 -13.62 -0.76
CA PRO A 16 2.24 -13.78 0.16
C PRO A 16 2.44 -12.98 1.46
N ALA A 17 3.66 -12.98 2.00
CA ALA A 17 4.01 -12.26 3.21
C ALA A 17 3.84 -10.74 3.04
N PHE A 18 4.21 -10.20 1.88
CA PHE A 18 3.94 -8.80 1.59
C PHE A 18 2.43 -8.50 1.50
N ALA A 19 1.67 -9.36 0.80
CA ALA A 19 0.22 -9.20 0.69
C ALA A 19 -0.49 -9.26 2.06
N ASP A 20 -0.07 -10.15 2.96
CA ASP A 20 -0.56 -10.21 4.34
C ASP A 20 -0.35 -8.89 5.08
N ARG A 21 0.86 -8.32 4.99
CA ARG A 21 1.20 -7.05 5.64
C ARG A 21 0.43 -5.88 5.04
N VAL A 22 0.27 -5.83 3.72
CA VAL A 22 -0.54 -4.82 3.03
C VAL A 22 -1.99 -4.87 3.51
N ARG A 23 -2.59 -6.07 3.61
CA ARG A 23 -3.96 -6.22 4.14
C ARG A 23 -4.08 -5.71 5.57
N ALA A 24 -3.14 -6.07 6.44
CA ALA A 24 -3.12 -5.59 7.82
C ALA A 24 -3.00 -4.07 7.91
N ALA A 25 -2.13 -3.46 7.10
CA ALA A 25 -1.96 -2.02 7.01
C ALA A 25 -3.23 -1.30 6.51
N PHE A 26 -3.88 -1.83 5.47
CA PHE A 26 -5.17 -1.32 4.98
C PHE A 26 -6.27 -1.41 6.04
N ALA A 27 -6.39 -2.54 6.74
CA ALA A 27 -7.38 -2.68 7.82
C ALA A 27 -7.12 -1.68 8.97
N ARG A 28 -5.85 -1.41 9.29
CA ARG A 28 -5.48 -0.40 10.28
C ARG A 28 -5.86 1.01 9.84
N VAL A 29 -5.50 1.40 8.62
CA VAL A 29 -5.85 2.74 8.07
C VAL A 29 -7.36 2.88 7.89
N ALA A 30 -8.08 1.82 7.52
CA ALA A 30 -9.55 1.84 7.44
C ALA A 30 -10.20 2.26 8.77
N ARG A 31 -9.67 1.78 9.90
CA ARG A 31 -10.16 2.17 11.23
C ARG A 31 -9.90 3.63 11.54
N GLU A 32 -8.75 4.16 11.13
CA GLU A 32 -8.42 5.60 11.23
C GLU A 32 -9.44 6.42 10.41
N VAL A 33 -9.65 6.04 9.14
CA VAL A 33 -10.56 6.71 8.21
C VAL A 33 -12.02 6.72 8.67
N LEU A 34 -12.50 5.66 9.29
CA LEU A 34 -13.88 5.60 9.81
C LEU A 34 -14.14 6.58 10.98
N THR A 35 -13.08 7.10 11.61
CA THR A 35 -13.18 8.10 12.67
C THR A 35 -12.99 9.54 12.17
N GLU A 36 -12.69 9.73 10.87
CA GLU A 36 -12.55 11.05 10.27
C GLU A 36 -13.89 11.81 10.24
N ALA A 37 -13.82 13.14 10.38
CA ALA A 37 -15.00 13.98 10.25
C ALA A 37 -15.54 13.95 8.80
N PRO A 38 -16.87 14.09 8.58
CA PRO A 38 -17.44 14.16 7.23
C PRO A 38 -16.93 15.34 6.38
N ALA A 39 -16.33 16.36 7.01
CA ALA A 39 -15.68 17.48 6.33
C ALA A 39 -14.28 17.15 5.77
N THR A 40 -13.72 15.97 6.09
CA THR A 40 -12.43 15.53 5.56
C THR A 40 -12.50 15.37 4.05
N HIS A 41 -11.47 15.86 3.35
CA HIS A 41 -11.38 15.80 1.91
C HIS A 41 -11.43 14.35 1.40
N GLY A 42 -12.21 14.09 0.34
CA GLY A 42 -12.45 12.74 -0.18
C GLY A 42 -13.61 11.98 0.48
N TYR A 43 -14.29 12.56 1.47
CA TYR A 43 -15.60 12.06 1.91
C TYR A 43 -16.64 12.24 0.78
N PRO A 44 -17.59 11.30 0.58
CA PRO A 44 -17.83 10.06 1.31
C PRO A 44 -17.00 8.85 0.83
N LEU A 45 -16.26 8.99 -0.26
CA LEU A 45 -15.61 7.87 -0.94
C LEU A 45 -14.57 7.17 -0.06
N ARG A 46 -13.77 7.93 0.70
CA ARG A 46 -12.83 7.38 1.71
C ARG A 46 -13.52 6.46 2.71
N SER A 47 -14.65 6.91 3.24
CA SER A 47 -15.44 6.17 4.24
C SER A 47 -16.10 4.93 3.63
N ALA A 48 -16.57 5.01 2.38
CA ALA A 48 -17.10 3.85 1.65
C ALA A 48 -16.03 2.78 1.44
N LEU A 49 -14.82 3.17 1.01
CA LEU A 49 -13.67 2.27 0.87
C LEU A 49 -13.29 1.62 2.21
N ALA A 50 -13.33 2.37 3.32
CA ALA A 50 -12.99 1.82 4.64
C ALA A 50 -13.93 0.70 5.05
N ARG A 51 -15.22 0.82 4.72
CA ARG A 51 -16.22 -0.23 4.99
C ARG A 51 -16.00 -1.45 4.11
N SER A 52 -15.60 -1.30 2.85
CA SER A 52 -15.35 -2.45 1.97
C SER A 52 -14.10 -3.22 2.40
N VAL A 53 -13.01 -2.53 2.74
CA VAL A 53 -11.74 -3.15 3.17
C VAL A 53 -11.87 -3.99 4.44
N LEU A 54 -12.82 -3.64 5.32
CA LEU A 54 -13.07 -4.38 6.56
C LEU A 54 -14.04 -5.56 6.38
N ASN A 55 -14.43 -5.89 5.15
CA ASN A 55 -15.32 -7.02 4.88
C ASN A 55 -14.56 -8.36 5.02
N PRO A 56 -15.05 -9.32 5.83
CA PRO A 56 -14.37 -10.61 6.04
C PRO A 56 -14.11 -11.44 4.78
N SER A 57 -14.87 -11.21 3.70
CA SER A 57 -14.70 -11.92 2.42
C SER A 57 -13.39 -11.62 1.71
N ASP A 58 -12.72 -10.52 2.06
CA ASP A 58 -11.60 -9.98 1.26
C ASP A 58 -10.21 -10.44 1.78
N LEU A 59 -10.18 -11.33 2.77
CA LEU A 59 -8.93 -11.77 3.43
C LEU A 59 -8.05 -12.69 2.57
N THR A 60 -8.58 -13.29 1.51
CA THR A 60 -7.85 -14.30 0.71
C THR A 60 -7.31 -13.79 -0.63
N GLY A 61 -7.69 -12.59 -1.07
CA GLY A 61 -7.22 -12.01 -2.33
C GLY A 61 -5.89 -11.25 -2.16
N PRO A 62 -5.09 -11.05 -3.23
CA PRO A 62 -3.84 -10.27 -3.18
C PRO A 62 -4.07 -8.80 -2.75
N GLY A 63 -5.33 -8.35 -2.73
CA GLY A 63 -5.74 -7.05 -2.23
C GLY A 63 -5.05 -5.93 -3.02
N TYR A 64 -4.46 -4.99 -2.29
CA TYR A 64 -3.78 -3.82 -2.85
C TYR A 64 -2.26 -4.00 -2.97
N ALA A 65 -1.73 -5.23 -2.80
CA ALA A 65 -0.28 -5.47 -2.90
C ALA A 65 0.34 -4.96 -4.22
N PRO A 66 -0.31 -5.09 -5.40
CA PRO A 66 0.20 -4.48 -6.62
C PRO A 66 0.39 -2.97 -6.55
N ALA A 67 -0.59 -2.25 -5.99
CA ALA A 67 -0.50 -0.80 -5.87
C ALA A 67 0.65 -0.37 -4.94
N LEU A 68 0.90 -1.15 -3.89
CA LEU A 68 1.92 -0.83 -2.88
C LEU A 68 3.31 -1.24 -3.34
N ALA A 69 3.44 -2.34 -4.09
CA ALA A 69 4.70 -2.75 -4.67
C ALA A 69 5.26 -1.69 -5.63
N THR A 70 4.39 -0.98 -6.34
CA THR A 70 4.77 0.13 -7.25
C THR A 70 4.91 1.49 -6.57
N ASP A 71 4.69 1.61 -5.26
CA ASP A 71 4.99 2.85 -4.56
C ASP A 71 6.51 3.09 -4.60
N PRO A 72 7.00 4.26 -5.03
CA PRO A 72 8.44 4.48 -5.25
C PRO A 72 9.31 4.21 -4.02
N LEU A 73 8.81 4.49 -2.80
CA LEU A 73 9.57 4.24 -1.57
C LEU A 73 9.59 2.75 -1.22
N ILE A 74 8.47 2.05 -1.47
CA ILE A 74 8.37 0.61 -1.25
C ILE A 74 9.23 -0.15 -2.26
N SER A 75 9.11 0.18 -3.55
CA SER A 75 9.90 -0.40 -4.64
C SER A 75 11.40 -0.23 -4.40
N ALA A 76 11.84 0.97 -4.00
CA ALA A 76 13.23 1.24 -3.66
C ALA A 76 13.71 0.43 -2.44
N ALA A 77 12.94 0.43 -1.33
CA ALA A 77 13.31 -0.33 -0.13
C ALA A 77 13.40 -1.84 -0.40
N ALA A 78 12.46 -2.38 -1.18
CA ALA A 78 12.45 -3.78 -1.56
C ALA A 78 13.62 -4.14 -2.51
N ALA A 79 14.02 -3.21 -3.38
CA ALA A 79 15.20 -3.37 -4.23
C ALA A 79 16.51 -3.37 -3.42
N ASP A 80 16.65 -2.44 -2.49
CA ASP A 80 17.83 -2.36 -1.62
C ASP A 80 17.96 -3.59 -0.70
N GLY A 81 16.83 -4.18 -0.30
CA GLY A 81 16.76 -5.36 0.56
C GLY A 81 16.92 -6.71 -0.13
N ARG A 82 17.09 -6.74 -1.46
CA ARG A 82 17.14 -8.00 -2.20
C ARG A 82 18.44 -8.75 -1.96
N ILE A 83 18.30 -10.02 -1.62
CA ILE A 83 19.40 -10.97 -1.50
C ILE A 83 19.07 -12.15 -2.40
N ASP A 84 19.95 -12.45 -3.35
CA ASP A 84 19.77 -13.57 -4.25
C ASP A 84 19.61 -14.89 -3.47
N GLY A 85 18.68 -15.73 -3.91
CA GLY A 85 18.33 -16.99 -3.24
C GLY A 85 17.48 -16.85 -1.98
N HIS A 86 17.10 -15.62 -1.57
CA HIS A 86 16.28 -15.36 -0.39
C HIS A 86 15.01 -14.60 -0.77
N PRO A 87 13.94 -15.29 -1.23
CA PRO A 87 12.76 -14.64 -1.82
C PRO A 87 12.02 -13.69 -0.87
N ASP A 88 12.13 -13.90 0.44
CA ASP A 88 11.47 -13.05 1.45
C ASP A 88 12.30 -11.81 1.86
N SER A 89 13.55 -11.68 1.41
CA SER A 89 14.41 -10.57 1.86
C SER A 89 13.89 -9.21 1.39
N SER A 90 13.35 -9.14 0.18
CA SER A 90 12.81 -7.91 -0.41
C SER A 90 11.63 -7.36 0.39
N GLN A 91 10.67 -8.22 0.79
CA GLN A 91 9.53 -7.75 1.59
C GLN A 91 9.96 -7.42 3.02
N ALA A 92 10.91 -8.17 3.59
CA ALA A 92 11.40 -7.94 4.95
C ALA A 92 12.11 -6.58 5.10
N ALA A 93 12.69 -6.05 4.03
CA ALA A 93 13.32 -4.73 4.03
C ALA A 93 12.32 -3.55 4.03
N VAL A 94 11.09 -3.79 3.57
CA VAL A 94 10.01 -2.80 3.70
C VAL A 94 9.59 -2.75 5.16
N THR A 95 9.70 -1.60 5.80
CA THR A 95 9.26 -1.41 7.20
C THR A 95 7.74 -1.20 7.30
N ASP A 96 7.15 -1.49 8.46
CA ASP A 96 5.72 -1.28 8.68
C ASP A 96 5.32 0.21 8.61
N ASP A 97 6.20 1.12 9.05
CA ASP A 97 5.94 2.57 8.98
C ASP A 97 5.91 3.06 7.53
N GLN A 98 6.89 2.65 6.70
CA GLN A 98 6.87 2.94 5.26
C GLN A 98 5.60 2.39 4.60
N LEU A 99 5.18 1.19 4.99
CA LEU A 99 3.98 0.55 4.45
C LEU A 99 2.72 1.31 4.87
N LEU A 100 2.59 1.72 6.13
CA LEU A 100 1.44 2.50 6.61
C LEU A 100 1.35 3.86 5.90
N ASP A 101 2.48 4.55 5.70
CA ASP A 101 2.50 5.82 4.99
C ASP A 101 2.17 5.65 3.50
N ALA A 102 2.69 4.60 2.86
CA ALA A 102 2.31 4.25 1.50
C ALA A 102 0.82 3.94 1.39
N VAL A 103 0.25 3.17 2.33
CA VAL A 103 -1.19 2.88 2.37
C VAL A 103 -2.01 4.17 2.51
N ARG A 104 -1.62 5.12 3.37
CA ARG A 104 -2.33 6.40 3.50
C ARG A 104 -2.33 7.19 2.19
N ARG A 105 -1.19 7.24 1.47
CA ARG A 105 -1.10 7.87 0.14
C ARG A 105 -1.95 7.15 -0.90
N THR A 106 -1.86 5.82 -0.96
CA THR A 106 -2.67 4.99 -1.85
C THR A 106 -4.16 5.14 -1.56
N TRP A 107 -4.55 5.28 -0.28
CA TRP A 107 -5.93 5.51 0.12
C TRP A 107 -6.47 6.83 -0.43
N ASN A 108 -5.68 7.91 -0.33
CA ASN A 108 -6.01 9.20 -0.94
C ASN A 108 -6.19 9.05 -2.45
N LEU A 109 -5.26 8.40 -3.13
CA LEU A 109 -5.31 8.16 -4.57
C LEU A 109 -6.59 7.41 -4.99
N ILE A 110 -6.92 6.30 -4.34
CA ILE A 110 -8.13 5.51 -4.64
C ILE A 110 -9.39 6.33 -4.37
N ALA A 111 -9.39 7.18 -3.34
CA ALA A 111 -10.49 8.07 -3.03
C ALA A 111 -10.54 9.34 -3.92
N GLY A 112 -9.70 9.43 -4.96
CA GLY A 112 -9.65 10.59 -5.86
C GLY A 112 -9.09 11.86 -5.23
N VAL A 113 -8.44 11.76 -4.06
CA VAL A 113 -7.75 12.86 -3.41
C VAL A 113 -6.33 12.93 -3.99
N VAL A 114 -6.14 13.87 -4.91
CA VAL A 114 -4.82 14.23 -5.44
C VAL A 114 -4.40 15.53 -4.77
N ASP A 115 -3.34 15.49 -3.95
CA ASP A 115 -2.72 16.72 -3.47
C ASP A 115 -2.17 17.46 -4.69
N GLN A 116 -2.73 18.63 -5.00
CA GLN A 116 -2.14 19.52 -6.00
C GLN A 116 -0.76 19.94 -5.47
N PRO A 117 0.34 19.77 -6.22
CA PRO A 117 1.61 20.37 -5.84
C PRO A 117 1.34 21.87 -5.72
N SER A 118 1.55 22.42 -4.53
CA SER A 118 1.40 23.85 -4.27
C SER A 118 2.48 24.56 -5.09
N GLY A 119 2.09 25.05 -6.27
CA GLY A 119 2.95 25.85 -7.11
C GLY A 119 3.29 27.15 -6.38
N THR A 120 4.57 27.30 -6.04
CA THR A 120 5.20 28.59 -5.73
C THR A 120 6.56 28.62 -6.39
#